data_AF-A0AAD5PFB1-F1
#
_entry.id   AF-A0AAD5PFB1-F1
#
_cell.length_a   1.000
_cell.length_b   1.000
_cell.length_c   1.000
_cell.angle_alpha   90.00
_cell.angle_beta   90.00
_cell.angle_gamma   90.00
#
_symmetry.space_group_name_H-M   'P 1'
#
loop_
_entity.id
_entity.type
_entity.pdbx_description
1 polymer ?
#
loop_
_entity_poly.entity_id
_entity_poly.type
_entity_poly.pdbx_seq_one_letter_code
_entity_poly.pdbx_strand_id
1 'polypeptide(L)'
;MLNFLLFKVIFVGAIMDPIWIQIVRLSIWIAVLGFLRIFSLLSKDRFDHLTTMPYIPTTEYNKITLLLCCIFVCNLVWYVASFYFFPGSITFLTLEFLPVALDTLQVMTKYFSQLLDQYIEQGFEGKRTVNYYAELGTDMLVLGLTLLQYLQLMWMHGMSFGLVDIVLILNVRSVLRNLYRKGMVHRDRWRAMSYVKNRYADATPAELSIRNDDCAICREKMKTAKKLSCGHLFHL
;
A
#
# COMPACT_ATOMS: atom_id res chain seq x y z
N MET A 1 11.84 -4.45 -7.92
CA MET A 1 11.19 -3.68 -9.00
C MET A 1 11.84 -3.93 -10.35
N LEU A 2 13.14 -3.66 -10.53
CA LEU A 2 13.83 -3.87 -11.82
C LEU A 2 13.74 -5.32 -12.32
N ASN A 3 14.02 -6.30 -11.46
CA ASN A 3 13.92 -7.73 -11.80
C ASN A 3 12.48 -8.16 -12.19
N PHE A 4 11.46 -7.49 -11.66
CA PHE A 4 10.05 -7.77 -11.97
C PHE A 4 9.64 -7.19 -13.32
N LEU A 5 10.07 -5.95 -13.61
CA LEU A 5 9.85 -5.30 -14.91
C LEU A 5 10.61 -6.02 -16.03
N LEU A 6 11.90 -6.33 -15.80
CA LEU A 6 12.72 -7.07 -16.77
C LEU A 6 12.13 -8.46 -17.04
N PHE A 7 11.71 -9.17 -16.00
CA PHE A 7 11.04 -10.46 -16.16
C PHE A 7 9.77 -10.33 -16.98
N LYS A 8 8.88 -9.37 -16.69
CA LYS A 8 7.63 -9.16 -17.46
C LYS A 8 7.87 -8.79 -18.91
N VAL A 9 8.86 -7.94 -19.20
CA VAL A 9 9.21 -7.55 -20.58
C VAL A 9 9.75 -8.75 -21.37
N ILE A 10 10.63 -9.55 -20.76
CA ILE A 10 11.17 -10.78 -21.38
C ILE A 10 10.06 -11.81 -21.59
N PHE A 11 9.17 -11.97 -20.62
CA PHE A 11 8.06 -12.93 -20.66
C PHE A 11 7.04 -12.54 -21.75
N VAL A 12 6.59 -11.29 -21.77
CA VAL A 12 5.64 -10.77 -22.76
C VAL A 12 6.21 -10.84 -24.18
N GLY A 13 7.51 -10.56 -24.36
CA GLY A 13 8.19 -10.68 -25.66
C GLY A 13 8.41 -12.11 -26.13
N ALA A 14 8.46 -13.09 -25.22
CA ALA A 14 8.68 -14.49 -25.56
C ALA A 14 7.38 -15.28 -25.85
N ILE A 15 6.21 -14.76 -25.44
CA ILE A 15 4.97 -15.56 -25.32
C ILE A 15 3.85 -15.11 -26.25
N MET A 16 3.80 -13.83 -26.66
CA MET A 16 2.78 -13.42 -27.63
C MET A 16 3.21 -13.79 -29.05
N ASP A 17 2.28 -14.40 -29.81
CA ASP A 17 2.43 -14.66 -31.24
C ASP A 17 2.98 -13.42 -31.97
N PRO A 18 3.82 -13.61 -33.01
CA PRO A 18 4.84 -12.66 -33.45
C PRO A 18 4.28 -11.52 -34.31
N ILE A 19 3.24 -10.84 -33.82
CA ILE A 19 2.83 -9.55 -34.38
C ILE A 19 3.62 -8.50 -33.63
N TRP A 20 4.80 -8.15 -34.16
CA TRP A 20 5.72 -7.15 -33.60
C TRP A 20 5.03 -5.86 -33.16
N ILE A 21 3.98 -5.44 -33.88
CA ILE A 21 3.19 -4.24 -33.54
C ILE A 21 2.49 -4.34 -32.17
N GLN A 22 2.01 -5.54 -31.80
CA GLN A 22 1.26 -5.77 -30.57
C GLN A 22 2.21 -5.86 -29.37
N ILE A 23 3.36 -6.51 -29.56
CA ILE A 23 4.43 -6.59 -28.56
C ILE A 23 4.98 -5.20 -28.26
N VAL A 24 5.28 -4.38 -29.27
CA VAL A 24 5.75 -3.01 -29.09
C VAL A 24 4.71 -2.15 -28.35
N ARG A 25 3.44 -2.25 -28.73
CA ARG A 25 2.35 -1.51 -28.07
C ARG A 25 2.20 -1.91 -26.60
N LEU A 26 2.24 -3.20 -26.29
CA LEU A 26 2.15 -3.71 -24.92
C LEU A 26 3.39 -3.35 -24.10
N SER A 27 4.58 -3.37 -24.71
CA SER A 27 5.83 -2.94 -24.07
C SER A 27 5.78 -1.48 -23.66
N ILE A 28 5.34 -0.58 -24.57
CA ILE A 28 5.14 0.85 -24.25
C ILE A 28 4.12 0.99 -23.11
N TRP A 29 3.03 0.23 -23.16
CA TRP A 29 2.00 0.27 -22.11
C TRP A 29 2.53 -0.14 -20.72
N ILE A 30 3.29 -1.23 -20.64
CA ILE A 30 3.93 -1.70 -19.40
C ILE A 30 4.99 -0.69 -18.93
N ALA A 31 5.74 -0.09 -19.85
CA ALA A 31 6.75 0.91 -19.52
C ALA A 31 6.13 2.15 -18.87
N VAL A 32 5.02 2.67 -19.41
CA VAL A 32 4.29 3.81 -18.83
C VAL A 32 3.73 3.46 -17.45
N LEU A 33 3.16 2.27 -17.26
CA LEU A 33 2.72 1.84 -15.93
C LEU A 33 3.87 1.68 -14.94
N GLY A 34 5.00 1.11 -15.39
CA GLY A 34 6.21 1.00 -14.58
C GLY A 34 6.72 2.37 -14.13
N PHE A 35 6.72 3.34 -15.05
CA PHE A 35 7.06 4.73 -14.75
C PHE A 35 6.14 5.33 -13.69
N LEU A 36 4.81 5.25 -13.87
CA LEU A 36 3.84 5.76 -12.89
C LEU A 36 4.03 5.12 -11.51
N ARG A 37 4.31 3.81 -11.48
CA ARG A 37 4.56 3.10 -10.22
C ARG A 37 5.81 3.59 -9.51
N ILE A 38 6.91 3.81 -10.23
CA ILE A 38 8.15 4.34 -9.65
C ILE A 38 7.93 5.74 -9.07
N PHE A 39 7.19 6.61 -9.78
CA PHE A 39 6.87 7.95 -9.29
C PHE A 39 5.96 7.93 -8.06
N SER A 40 4.99 7.02 -8.01
CA SER A 40 4.17 6.80 -6.82
C SER A 40 5.01 6.36 -5.61
N LEU A 41 5.94 5.42 -5.82
CA LEU A 41 6.85 4.95 -4.77
C LEU A 41 7.80 6.05 -4.28
N LEU A 42 8.35 6.84 -5.19
CA LEU A 42 9.19 7.99 -4.83
C LEU A 42 8.43 9.04 -4.02
N SER A 43 7.15 9.26 -4.35
CA SER A 43 6.27 10.16 -3.60
C SER A 43 6.04 9.65 -2.18
N LYS A 44 5.84 8.33 -2.02
CA LYS A 44 5.75 7.66 -0.71
C LYS A 44 7.03 7.82 0.11
N ASP A 45 8.19 7.56 -0.47
CA ASP A 45 9.48 7.70 0.23
C ASP A 45 9.72 9.15 0.67
N ARG A 46 9.38 10.13 -0.19
CA ARG A 46 9.45 11.55 0.15
C ARG A 46 8.48 11.93 1.26
N PHE A 47 7.27 11.37 1.26
CA PHE A 47 6.32 11.56 2.34
C PHE A 47 6.85 11.04 3.66
N ASP A 48 7.30 9.79 3.69
CA ASP A 48 7.78 9.15 4.90
C ASP A 48 8.95 9.96 5.48
N HIS A 49 9.85 10.46 4.64
CA HIS A 49 10.90 11.40 5.06
C HIS A 49 10.33 12.71 5.63
N LEU A 50 9.34 13.33 4.99
CA LEU A 50 8.72 14.55 5.49
C LEU A 50 8.02 14.34 6.84
N THR A 51 7.39 13.19 7.06
CA THR A 51 6.72 12.90 8.36
C THR A 51 7.68 12.78 9.54
N THR A 52 8.98 12.56 9.29
CA THR A 52 10.00 12.59 10.35
C THR A 52 10.43 14.00 10.74
N MET A 53 10.08 15.01 9.94
CA MET A 53 10.47 16.40 10.17
C MET A 53 9.43 17.10 11.06
N PRO A 54 9.87 17.86 12.09
CA PRO A 54 8.98 18.49 13.06
C PRO A 54 8.19 19.69 12.51
N TYR A 55 8.59 20.26 11.37
CA TYR A 55 7.90 21.37 10.74
C TYR A 55 7.91 21.24 9.22
N ILE A 56 6.72 21.21 8.61
CA ILE A 56 6.56 21.11 7.16
C ILE A 56 5.80 22.35 6.66
N PRO A 57 6.38 23.16 5.76
CA PRO A 57 5.65 24.25 5.13
C PRO A 57 4.54 23.73 4.22
N THR A 58 3.36 24.35 4.28
CA THR A 58 2.14 23.95 3.55
C THR A 58 2.29 23.98 2.02
N THR A 59 3.22 24.77 1.49
CA THR A 59 3.52 24.86 0.06
C THR A 59 4.16 23.59 -0.49
N GLU A 60 5.09 22.98 0.24
CA GLU A 60 5.73 21.73 -0.17
C GLU A 60 4.74 20.57 -0.09
N TYR A 61 3.83 20.61 0.89
CA TYR A 61 2.75 19.65 1.03
C TYR A 61 1.77 19.67 -0.16
N ASN A 62 1.36 20.86 -0.60
CA ASN A 62 0.45 21.03 -1.73
C ASN A 62 1.06 20.56 -3.05
N LYS A 63 2.36 20.80 -3.28
CA LYS A 63 3.08 20.32 -4.48
C LYS A 63 3.04 18.80 -4.60
N ILE A 64 3.30 18.10 -3.50
CA ILE A 64 3.32 16.64 -3.50
C ILE A 64 1.91 16.06 -3.64
N THR A 65 0.92 16.67 -2.99
CA THR A 65 -0.49 16.28 -3.13
C THR A 65 -0.97 16.44 -4.57
N LEU A 66 -0.60 17.54 -5.23
CA LEU A 66 -0.92 17.77 -6.63
C LEU A 66 -0.22 16.77 -7.56
N LEU A 67 1.06 16.46 -7.31
CA LEU A 67 1.79 15.43 -8.06
C LEU A 67 1.10 14.07 -7.97
N LEU A 68 0.71 13.66 -6.75
CA LEU A 68 0.06 12.38 -6.53
C LEU A 68 -1.33 12.31 -7.17
N CYS A 69 -2.09 13.41 -7.13
CA CYS A 69 -3.39 13.51 -7.81
C CYS A 69 -3.21 13.41 -9.33
N CYS A 70 -2.21 14.08 -9.88
CA CYS A 70 -1.86 13.98 -11.29
C CYS A 70 -1.50 12.53 -11.67
N ILE A 71 -0.69 11.84 -10.85
CA ILE A 71 -0.35 10.42 -11.07
C ILE A 71 -1.60 9.54 -11.08
N PHE A 72 -2.52 9.73 -10.12
CA PHE A 72 -3.75 8.95 -10.03
C PHE A 72 -4.67 9.18 -11.25
N VAL A 73 -4.86 10.43 -11.65
CA VAL A 73 -5.67 10.77 -12.84
C VAL A 73 -5.01 10.21 -14.11
N CYS A 74 -3.70 10.38 -14.28
CA CYS A 74 -2.97 9.81 -15.43
C CYS A 74 -3.11 8.29 -15.47
N ASN A 75 -3.03 7.62 -14.32
CA ASN A 75 -3.19 6.18 -14.20
C ASN A 75 -4.61 5.72 -14.61
N LEU A 76 -5.65 6.45 -14.19
CA LEU A 76 -7.04 6.16 -14.55
C LEU A 76 -7.31 6.41 -16.04
N VAL A 77 -6.81 7.51 -16.62
CA VAL A 77 -6.89 7.78 -18.06
C VAL A 77 -6.20 6.66 -18.85
N TRP A 78 -5.02 6.21 -18.39
CA TRP A 78 -4.29 5.12 -19.03
C TRP A 78 -5.06 3.79 -18.98
N TYR A 79 -5.77 3.52 -17.88
CA TYR A 79 -6.64 2.35 -17.75
C TYR A 79 -7.85 2.40 -18.69
N VAL A 80 -8.52 3.56 -18.78
CA VAL A 80 -9.64 3.73 -19.73
C VAL A 80 -9.15 3.58 -21.16
N ALA A 81 -8.01 4.17 -21.52
CA ALA A 81 -7.39 3.99 -22.83
C ALA A 81 -7.10 2.51 -23.12
N SER A 82 -6.64 1.75 -22.12
CA SER A 82 -6.39 0.30 -22.24
C SER A 82 -7.61 -0.50 -22.69
N PHE A 83 -8.81 -0.09 -22.26
CA PHE A 83 -10.06 -0.75 -22.65
C PHE A 83 -10.32 -0.61 -24.16
N TYR A 84 -9.98 0.53 -24.74
CA TYR A 84 -10.11 0.78 -26.18
C TYR A 84 -9.01 0.12 -27.00
N PHE A 85 -7.77 0.06 -26.49
CA PHE A 85 -6.63 -0.45 -27.26
C PHE A 85 -6.50 -1.99 -27.28
N PHE A 86 -6.96 -2.69 -26.22
CA PHE A 86 -6.73 -4.13 -26.06
C PHE A 86 -7.97 -4.88 -25.53
N PRO A 87 -9.06 -4.99 -26.31
CA PRO A 87 -10.30 -5.63 -25.85
C PRO A 87 -10.14 -7.14 -25.54
N GLY A 88 -9.19 -7.83 -26.18
CA GLY A 88 -8.98 -9.27 -26.01
C GLY A 88 -8.15 -9.68 -24.78
N SER A 89 -7.44 -8.75 -24.13
CA SER A 89 -6.50 -9.06 -23.03
C SER A 89 -6.84 -8.33 -21.73
N ILE A 90 -8.06 -7.79 -21.60
CA ILE A 90 -8.46 -6.89 -20.51
C ILE A 90 -8.17 -7.51 -19.13
N THR A 91 -8.53 -8.77 -18.89
CA THR A 91 -8.32 -9.41 -17.57
C THR A 91 -6.85 -9.37 -17.14
N PHE A 92 -5.92 -9.62 -18.07
CA PHE A 92 -4.49 -9.51 -17.81
C PHE A 92 -4.08 -8.06 -17.49
N LEU A 93 -4.51 -7.10 -18.31
CA LEU A 93 -4.15 -5.69 -18.13
C LEU A 93 -4.77 -5.09 -16.86
N THR A 94 -6.00 -5.49 -16.47
CA THR A 94 -6.65 -5.03 -15.25
C THR A 94 -5.90 -5.50 -14.01
N LEU A 95 -5.39 -6.74 -14.01
CA LEU A 95 -4.56 -7.22 -12.90
C LEU A 95 -3.24 -6.46 -12.81
N GLU A 96 -2.65 -6.01 -13.92
CA GLU A 96 -1.43 -5.18 -13.93
C GLU A 96 -1.67 -3.76 -13.39
N PHE A 97 -2.83 -3.18 -13.69
CA PHE A 97 -3.25 -1.86 -13.23
C PHE A 97 -3.51 -1.82 -11.72
N LEU A 98 -4.22 -2.82 -11.20
CA LEU A 98 -4.81 -2.76 -9.86
C LEU A 98 -3.78 -2.58 -8.72
N PRO A 99 -2.59 -3.21 -8.73
CA PRO A 99 -1.54 -2.93 -7.74
C PRO A 99 -1.04 -1.49 -7.76
N VAL A 100 -0.90 -0.87 -8.95
CA VAL A 100 -0.46 0.53 -9.07
C VAL A 100 -1.52 1.45 -8.49
N ALA A 101 -2.79 1.20 -8.81
CA ALA A 101 -3.91 1.95 -8.25
C ALA A 101 -3.95 1.83 -6.71
N LEU A 102 -3.80 0.62 -6.15
CA LEU A 102 -3.76 0.41 -4.71
C LEU A 102 -2.57 1.08 -4.03
N ASP A 103 -1.37 1.00 -4.62
CA ASP A 103 -0.17 1.70 -4.13
C ASP A 103 -0.43 3.22 -4.10
N THR A 104 -1.01 3.80 -5.15
CA THR A 104 -1.36 5.24 -5.18
C THR A 104 -2.45 5.63 -4.17
N LEU A 105 -3.47 4.78 -3.98
CA LEU A 105 -4.56 5.00 -3.03
C LEU A 105 -4.11 4.89 -1.57
N GLN A 106 -3.20 3.97 -1.27
CA GLN A 106 -2.55 3.85 0.06
C GLN A 106 -1.87 5.17 0.41
N VAL A 107 -1.07 5.66 -0.54
CA VAL A 107 -0.30 6.89 -0.39
C VAL A 107 -1.27 8.07 -0.21
N MET A 108 -2.30 8.19 -1.04
CA MET A 108 -3.38 9.19 -0.88
C MET A 108 -4.04 9.15 0.50
N THR A 109 -4.30 7.95 1.04
CA THR A 109 -4.94 7.78 2.36
C THR A 109 -4.05 8.28 3.50
N LYS A 110 -2.73 8.05 3.39
CA LYS A 110 -1.71 8.59 4.31
C LYS A 110 -1.72 10.12 4.29
N TYR A 111 -1.75 10.72 3.09
CA TYR A 111 -1.86 12.18 2.93
C TYR A 111 -3.17 12.73 3.49
N PHE A 112 -4.31 12.14 3.15
CA PHE A 112 -5.60 12.63 3.64
C PHE A 112 -5.66 12.60 5.17
N SER A 113 -5.15 11.53 5.78
CA SER A 113 -5.05 11.41 7.23
C SER A 113 -4.13 12.46 7.87
N GLN A 114 -3.05 12.86 7.20
CA GLN A 114 -2.14 13.93 7.64
C GLN A 114 -2.77 15.32 7.49
N LEU A 115 -3.49 15.56 6.40
CA LEU A 115 -4.17 16.83 6.15
C LEU A 115 -5.28 17.05 7.19
N LEU A 116 -6.10 16.03 7.45
CA LEU A 116 -7.12 16.08 8.49
C LEU A 116 -6.53 16.42 9.86
N ASP A 117 -5.38 15.85 10.19
CA ASP A 117 -4.67 16.12 11.45
C ASP A 117 -4.22 17.58 11.58
N GLN A 118 -3.85 18.24 10.47
CA GLN A 118 -3.53 19.67 10.47
C GLN A 118 -4.78 20.56 10.61
N TYR A 119 -5.93 20.12 10.08
CA TYR A 119 -7.19 20.87 10.18
C TYR A 119 -7.87 20.69 11.55
N ILE A 120 -7.64 19.58 12.23
CA ILE A 120 -8.26 19.28 13.53
C ILE A 120 -7.31 19.77 14.65
N GLU A 121 -7.62 20.92 15.26
CA GLU A 121 -6.85 21.50 16.38
C GLU A 121 -6.66 20.55 17.59
N GLN A 122 -7.53 19.55 17.73
CA GLN A 122 -7.50 18.57 18.82
C GLN A 122 -6.79 17.25 18.47
N GLY A 123 -6.22 17.10 17.27
CA GLY A 123 -5.57 15.87 16.82
C GLY A 123 -6.54 14.71 16.53
N PHE A 124 -6.24 13.91 15.51
CA PHE A 124 -7.05 12.73 15.15
C PHE A 124 -6.49 11.47 15.86
N GLU A 125 -7.03 11.10 17.02
CA GLU A 125 -6.54 9.96 17.83
C GLU A 125 -6.51 8.63 17.07
N GLY A 126 -7.45 8.44 16.14
CA GLY A 126 -7.54 7.25 15.29
C GLY A 126 -6.55 7.18 14.13
N LYS A 127 -5.72 8.22 13.92
CA LYS A 127 -4.82 8.35 12.75
C LYS A 127 -3.88 7.17 12.61
N ARG A 128 -3.22 6.79 13.71
CA ARG A 128 -2.26 5.66 13.72
C ARG A 128 -2.95 4.36 13.34
N THR A 129 -4.13 4.12 13.89
CA THR A 129 -4.91 2.89 13.66
C THR A 129 -5.44 2.83 12.22
N VAL A 130 -6.05 3.91 11.72
CA VAL A 130 -6.55 4.00 10.33
C VAL A 130 -5.41 3.83 9.34
N ASN A 131 -4.30 4.55 9.53
CA ASN A 131 -3.14 4.45 8.65
C ASN A 131 -2.54 3.03 8.67
N TYR A 132 -2.42 2.43 9.85
CA TYR A 132 -1.94 1.06 9.99
C TYR A 132 -2.81 0.04 9.26
N TYR A 133 -4.14 0.11 9.41
CA TYR A 133 -5.06 -0.80 8.70
C TYR A 133 -5.07 -0.55 7.19
N ALA A 134 -5.01 0.71 6.76
CA ALA A 134 -4.91 1.05 5.34
C ALA A 134 -3.60 0.51 4.74
N GLU A 135 -2.47 0.67 5.43
CA GLU A 135 -1.18 0.15 5.00
C GLU A 135 -1.14 -1.37 4.96
N LEU A 136 -1.64 -2.04 6.00
CA LEU A 136 -1.70 -3.49 6.03
C LEU A 136 -2.62 -4.04 4.93
N GLY A 137 -3.82 -3.48 4.78
CA GLY A 137 -4.80 -3.94 3.81
C GLY A 137 -4.29 -3.79 2.38
N THR A 138 -3.74 -2.63 2.03
CA THR A 138 -3.17 -2.38 0.71
C THR A 138 -1.96 -3.26 0.43
N ASP A 139 -1.04 -3.42 1.38
CA ASP A 139 0.11 -4.33 1.25
C ASP A 139 -0.31 -5.78 1.02
N MET A 140 -1.33 -6.26 1.74
CA MET A 140 -1.86 -7.62 1.59
C MET A 140 -2.56 -7.81 0.24
N LEU A 141 -3.36 -6.83 -0.18
CA LEU A 141 -4.03 -6.84 -1.48
C LEU A 141 -3.01 -6.82 -2.63
N VAL A 142 -1.99 -5.97 -2.57
CA VAL A 142 -0.94 -5.91 -3.59
C VAL A 142 -0.18 -7.23 -3.71
N LEU A 143 0.17 -7.85 -2.57
CA LEU A 143 0.79 -9.18 -2.55
C LEU A 143 -0.13 -10.25 -3.14
N GLY A 144 -1.41 -10.24 -2.78
CA GLY A 144 -2.42 -11.17 -3.31
C GLY A 144 -2.64 -11.01 -4.81
N LEU A 145 -2.73 -9.78 -5.31
CA LEU A 145 -2.86 -9.49 -6.74
C LEU A 145 -1.59 -9.88 -7.51
N THR A 146 -0.41 -9.65 -6.95
CA THR A 146 0.85 -10.09 -7.56
C THR A 146 0.90 -11.61 -7.67
N LEU A 147 0.39 -12.33 -6.66
CA LEU A 147 0.26 -13.78 -6.72
C LEU A 147 -0.73 -14.21 -7.80
N LEU A 148 -1.89 -13.56 -7.89
CA LEU A 148 -2.89 -13.83 -8.92
C LEU A 148 -2.36 -13.59 -10.34
N GLN A 149 -1.56 -12.54 -10.54
CA GLN A 149 -0.86 -12.28 -11.81
C GLN A 149 0.04 -13.45 -12.19
N TYR A 150 0.86 -13.95 -11.27
CA TYR A 150 1.74 -15.09 -11.53
C TYR A 150 0.95 -16.38 -11.80
N LEU A 151 -0.14 -16.61 -11.06
CA LEU A 151 -1.03 -17.76 -11.32
C LEU A 151 -1.68 -17.67 -12.69
N GLN A 152 -2.18 -16.50 -13.09
CA GLN A 152 -2.76 -16.29 -14.41
C GLN A 152 -1.73 -16.50 -15.51
N LEU A 153 -0.50 -16.02 -15.33
CA LEU A 153 0.60 -16.26 -16.27
C LEU A 153 0.92 -17.76 -16.41
N MET A 154 1.00 -18.50 -15.30
CA MET A 154 1.19 -19.97 -15.36
C MET A 154 0.04 -20.66 -16.10
N TRP A 155 -1.19 -20.24 -15.85
CA TRP A 155 -2.37 -20.83 -16.49
C TRP A 155 -2.39 -20.59 -18.00
N MET A 156 -2.02 -19.39 -18.44
CA MET A 156 -1.99 -19.04 -19.88
C MET A 156 -0.83 -19.71 -20.64
N HIS A 157 0.33 -19.90 -20.00
CA HIS A 157 1.52 -20.49 -20.63
C HIS A 157 1.41 -22.03 -20.79
N GLY A 158 0.70 -22.70 -19.88
CA GLY A 158 0.82 -24.16 -19.73
C GLY A 158 2.19 -24.55 -19.15
N MET A 159 2.29 -25.61 -18.35
CA MET A 159 3.59 -25.98 -17.76
C MET A 159 4.52 -26.57 -18.82
N SER A 160 5.50 -25.79 -19.27
CA SER A 160 6.59 -26.26 -20.11
C SER A 160 7.85 -26.09 -19.31
N PHE A 161 8.37 -27.20 -18.74
CA PHE A 161 9.51 -27.31 -17.82
C PHE A 161 10.81 -26.61 -18.30
N GLY A 162 10.78 -25.28 -18.38
CA GLY A 162 11.87 -24.42 -18.80
C GLY A 162 12.33 -23.49 -17.68
N LEU A 163 13.40 -22.74 -17.94
CA LEU A 163 13.97 -21.78 -16.98
C LEU A 163 12.95 -20.75 -16.48
N VAL A 164 12.02 -20.39 -17.36
CA VAL A 164 10.95 -19.42 -17.13
C VAL A 164 9.98 -19.89 -16.03
N ASP A 165 9.56 -21.15 -16.08
CA ASP A 165 8.67 -21.75 -15.08
C ASP A 165 9.36 -21.88 -13.71
N ILE A 166 10.66 -22.20 -13.68
CA ILE A 166 11.45 -22.27 -12.44
C ILE A 166 11.48 -20.89 -11.76
N VAL A 167 11.79 -19.83 -12.52
CA VAL A 167 11.80 -18.46 -11.98
C VAL A 167 10.42 -18.05 -11.49
N LEU A 168 9.35 -18.42 -12.20
CA LEU A 168 7.98 -18.11 -11.82
C LEU A 168 7.59 -18.79 -10.50
N ILE A 169 7.91 -20.08 -10.34
CA ILE A 169 7.67 -20.84 -9.11
C ILE A 169 8.44 -20.24 -7.92
N LEU A 170 9.71 -19.83 -8.12
CA LEU A 170 10.51 -19.18 -7.09
C LEU A 170 9.90 -17.85 -6.64
N ASN A 171 9.41 -17.04 -7.58
CA ASN A 171 8.73 -15.78 -7.29
C ASN A 171 7.41 -16.01 -6.55
N VAL A 172 6.58 -16.96 -6.98
CA VAL A 172 5.34 -17.34 -6.29
C VAL A 172 5.63 -17.76 -4.85
N ARG A 173 6.64 -18.63 -4.65
CA ARG A 173 7.03 -19.10 -3.31
C ARG A 173 7.55 -17.97 -2.42
N SER A 174 8.27 -17.01 -3.00
CA SER A 174 8.72 -15.80 -2.30
C SER A 174 7.55 -14.92 -1.86
N VAL A 175 6.59 -14.67 -2.76
CA VAL A 175 5.39 -13.86 -2.46
C VAL A 175 4.52 -14.54 -1.39
N LEU A 176 4.28 -15.84 -1.51
CA LEU A 176 3.54 -16.62 -0.50
C LEU A 176 4.18 -16.54 0.88
N ARG A 177 5.52 -16.66 0.94
CA ARG A 177 6.25 -16.56 2.21
C ARG A 177 6.13 -15.17 2.82
N ASN A 178 6.21 -14.12 2.00
CA ASN A 178 6.03 -12.74 2.45
C ASN A 178 4.60 -12.49 2.95
N LEU A 179 3.59 -13.01 2.24
CA LEU A 179 2.18 -12.94 2.63
C LEU A 179 1.94 -13.66 3.96
N TYR A 180 2.44 -14.90 4.08
CA TYR A 180 2.33 -15.68 5.31
C TYR A 180 3.01 -15.01 6.50
N ARG A 181 4.24 -14.50 6.30
CA ARG A 181 4.98 -13.76 7.34
C ARG A 181 4.22 -12.51 7.78
N LYS A 182 3.71 -11.71 6.84
CA LYS A 182 2.89 -10.52 7.18
C LYS A 182 1.63 -10.90 7.92
N GLY A 183 0.97 -11.99 7.51
CA GLY A 183 -0.23 -12.51 8.19
C GLY A 183 0.04 -12.96 9.61
N MET A 184 1.17 -13.65 9.84
CA MET A 184 1.61 -14.08 11.17
C MET A 184 1.89 -12.87 12.07
N VAL A 185 2.68 -11.90 11.60
CA VAL A 185 2.99 -10.68 12.36
C VAL A 185 1.72 -9.91 12.72
N HIS A 186 0.76 -9.81 11.80
CA HIS A 186 -0.53 -9.18 12.09
C HIS A 186 -1.30 -9.94 13.18
N ARG A 187 -1.36 -11.28 13.07
CA ARG A 187 -2.06 -12.11 14.05
C ARG A 187 -1.44 -12.00 15.44
N ASP A 188 -0.12 -11.98 15.53
CA ASP A 188 0.59 -11.86 16.80
C ASP A 188 0.39 -10.48 17.42
N ARG A 189 0.41 -9.41 16.62
CA ARG A 189 0.03 -8.06 17.08
C ARG A 189 -1.42 -8.00 17.54
N TRP A 190 -2.35 -8.59 16.80
CA TRP A 190 -3.76 -8.61 17.19
C TRP A 190 -3.98 -9.35 18.51
N ARG A 191 -3.26 -10.45 18.75
CA ARG A 191 -3.24 -11.18 20.02
C ARG A 191 -2.65 -10.35 21.16
N ALA A 192 -1.53 -9.67 20.93
CA ALA A 192 -0.95 -8.78 21.93
C ALA A 192 -1.91 -7.64 22.28
N MET A 193 -2.57 -7.06 21.27
CA MET A 193 -3.52 -5.97 21.45
C MET A 193 -4.78 -6.41 22.19
N SER A 194 -5.34 -7.58 21.87
CA SER A 194 -6.50 -8.12 22.57
C SER A 194 -6.16 -8.51 24.01
N TYR A 195 -4.95 -9.03 24.26
CA TYR A 195 -4.45 -9.28 25.61
C TYR A 195 -4.40 -8.00 26.45
N VAL A 196 -3.80 -6.92 25.92
CA VAL A 196 -3.74 -5.61 26.59
C VAL A 196 -5.15 -5.07 26.82
N LYS A 197 -6.04 -5.13 25.81
CA LYS A 197 -7.41 -4.63 25.94
C LYS A 197 -8.20 -5.34 27.04
N ASN A 198 -8.04 -6.64 27.19
CA ASN A 198 -8.74 -7.44 28.20
C ASN A 198 -8.12 -7.34 29.60
N ARG A 199 -6.81 -7.04 29.69
CA ARG A 199 -6.08 -7.00 30.96
C ARG A 199 -6.27 -5.69 31.73
N TYR A 200 -6.46 -4.58 31.02
CA TYR A 200 -6.51 -3.23 31.60
C TYR A 200 -7.90 -2.61 31.48
N ALA A 201 -8.34 -1.96 32.56
CA ALA A 201 -9.61 -1.25 32.62
C ALA A 201 -9.57 0.05 31.80
N ASP A 202 -10.68 0.40 31.19
CA ASP A 202 -10.86 1.69 30.52
C ASP A 202 -10.99 2.79 31.58
N ALA A 203 -10.33 3.93 31.35
CA ALA A 203 -10.43 5.08 32.23
C ALA A 203 -11.79 5.77 32.03
N THR A 204 -12.45 6.14 33.13
CA THR A 204 -13.70 6.91 33.05
C THR A 204 -13.41 8.33 32.55
N PRO A 205 -14.32 8.97 31.81
CA PRO A 205 -14.11 10.32 31.28
C PRO A 205 -13.89 11.37 32.38
N ALA A 206 -14.37 11.11 33.60
CA ALA A 206 -14.12 11.95 34.78
C ALA A 206 -12.69 11.80 35.33
N GLU A 207 -12.11 10.60 35.33
CA GLU A 207 -10.69 10.42 35.71
C GLU A 207 -9.74 11.02 34.65
N LEU A 208 -10.16 11.01 33.39
CA LEU A 208 -9.43 11.60 32.26
C LEU A 208 -9.34 13.13 32.37
N SER A 209 -10.46 13.79 32.70
CA SER A 209 -10.53 15.26 32.81
C SER A 209 -9.81 15.80 34.05
N ILE A 210 -9.74 15.02 35.14
CA ILE A 210 -9.03 15.39 36.37
C ILE A 210 -7.51 15.31 36.17
N ARG A 211 -7.01 14.30 35.44
CA ARG A 211 -5.57 14.11 35.23
C ARG A 211 -5.02 14.93 34.07
N ASN A 212 -5.77 15.11 32.97
CA ASN A 212 -5.46 15.96 31.81
C ASN A 212 -3.98 15.92 31.33
N ASP A 213 -3.32 14.77 31.45
CA ASP A 213 -1.95 14.56 31.02
C ASP A 213 -1.92 14.19 29.53
N ASP A 214 -0.85 14.58 28.82
CA ASP A 214 -0.55 14.06 27.49
C ASP A 214 -0.12 12.59 27.58
N CYS A 215 -0.43 11.80 26.56
CA CYS A 215 -0.04 10.39 26.54
C CYS A 215 1.49 10.26 26.57
N ALA A 216 2.06 9.53 27.55
CA ALA A 216 3.51 9.42 27.68
C ALA A 216 4.19 8.63 26.52
N ILE A 217 3.42 7.93 25.68
CA ILE A 217 3.94 7.22 24.48
C ILE A 217 3.86 8.11 23.24
N CYS A 218 2.68 8.64 22.92
CA CYS A 218 2.49 9.42 21.68
C CYS A 218 2.62 10.93 21.85
N ARG A 219 2.68 11.44 23.08
CA ARG A 219 2.72 12.88 23.44
C ARG A 219 1.57 13.69 22.84
N GLU A 220 0.42 13.04 22.64
CA GLU A 220 -0.82 13.65 22.15
C GLU A 220 -1.87 13.64 23.27
N LYS A 221 -2.80 14.60 23.22
CA LYS A 221 -3.93 14.69 24.17
C LYS A 221 -4.85 13.48 24.04
N MET A 222 -5.46 13.09 25.16
CA MET A 222 -6.28 11.88 25.26
C MET A 222 -7.77 12.15 25.45
N LYS A 223 -8.61 11.57 24.59
CA LYS A 223 -10.08 11.43 24.73
C LYS A 223 -10.47 10.03 25.17
N THR A 224 -9.65 9.03 24.86
CA THR A 224 -9.81 7.65 25.35
C THR A 224 -8.48 7.12 25.90
N ALA A 225 -8.48 6.58 27.12
CA ALA A 225 -7.26 5.99 27.69
C ALA A 225 -7.54 4.71 28.47
N LYS A 226 -6.54 3.84 28.49
CA LYS A 226 -6.48 2.67 29.37
C LYS A 226 -5.64 2.97 30.61
N LYS A 227 -6.10 2.48 31.75
CA LYS A 227 -5.43 2.64 33.05
C LYS A 227 -4.62 1.40 33.39
N LEU A 228 -3.31 1.58 33.60
CA LEU A 228 -2.47 0.50 34.13
C LEU A 228 -2.64 0.34 35.64
N SER A 229 -2.19 -0.80 36.17
CA SER A 229 -2.17 -1.07 37.61
C SER A 229 -1.33 -0.06 38.42
N CYS A 230 -0.36 0.61 37.79
CA CYS A 230 0.41 1.71 38.38
C CYS A 230 -0.28 3.08 38.32
N GLY A 231 -1.48 3.17 37.75
CA GLY A 231 -2.30 4.39 37.71
C GLY A 231 -2.02 5.35 36.54
N HIS A 232 -1.05 5.05 35.68
CA HIS A 232 -0.76 5.81 34.46
C HIS A 232 -1.79 5.54 33.35
N LEU A 233 -2.06 6.56 32.54
CA LEU A 233 -3.05 6.58 31.46
C LEU A 233 -2.33 6.63 30.11
N PHE A 234 -2.79 5.82 29.15
CA PHE A 234 -2.22 5.77 27.80
C PHE A 234 -3.29 5.55 26.72
N HIS A 235 -2.97 6.01 25.50
CA HIS A 235 -3.71 5.67 24.28
C HIS A 235 -3.60 4.19 23.92
N LEU A 236 -4.68 3.67 23.32
CA LEU A 236 -4.78 2.32 22.78
C LEU A 236 -4.99 2.38 21.27
#